data_AF-A0A944Y508-F1
#
_entry.id   AF-A0A944Y508-F1
#
_cell.length_a   1.000
_cell.length_b   1.000
_cell.length_c   1.000
_cell.angle_alpha   90.00
_cell.angle_beta   90.00
_cell.angle_gamma   90.00
#
_symmetry.space_group_name_H-M   'P 1'
#
loop_
_entity.id
_entity.type
_entity.pdbx_description
1 polymer ?
#
loop_
_entity_poly.entity_id
_entity_poly.type
_entity_poly.pdbx_seq_one_letter_code
_entity_poly.pdbx_strand_id
1 'polypeptide(L)' 'MTGLAEGKSIITDLKEDQKVPLESLSELTGFPIEFIKKELLLGEQELSLAELRGHMLRYLDETSAAISKES' A
#
# COMPACT_ATOMS: atom_id res chain seq x y z
N MET A 1 19.45 -35.15 -13.43
CA MET A 1 18.48 -34.65 -12.45
C MET A 1 19.16 -33.56 -11.64
N THR A 2 19.16 -32.33 -12.15
CA THR A 2 19.74 -31.15 -11.48
C THR A 2 18.60 -30.31 -10.93
N GLY A 3 18.63 -30.09 -9.62
CA GLY A 3 17.54 -29.53 -8.83
C GLY A 3 17.03 -28.19 -9.35
N LEU A 4 15.71 -28.09 -9.40
CA LEU A 4 15.00 -26.82 -9.43
C LEU A 4 15.37 -26.09 -8.13
N ALA A 5 16.31 -25.14 -8.24
CA ALA A 5 16.59 -24.20 -7.17
C ALA A 5 15.27 -23.52 -6.79
N GLU A 6 14.96 -23.63 -5.51
CA GLU A 6 13.75 -23.15 -4.86
C GLU A 6 13.38 -21.76 -5.37
N GLY A 7 12.18 -21.65 -5.94
CA GLY A 7 11.52 -20.36 -6.10
C GLY A 7 11.38 -19.77 -4.71
N LYS A 8 12.32 -18.90 -4.34
CA LYS A 8 12.30 -18.19 -3.07
C LYS A 8 11.00 -17.42 -3.03
N SER A 9 10.03 -17.91 -2.25
CA SER A 9 8.86 -17.15 -1.84
C SER A 9 9.36 -15.93 -1.06
N ILE A 10 9.66 -14.85 -1.80
CA ILE A 10 10.01 -13.54 -1.26
C ILE A 10 8.86 -12.87 -0.50
N ILE A 11 7.72 -13.56 -0.35
CA ILE A 11 6.46 -13.06 0.21
C ILE A 11 6.22 -13.58 1.64
N THR A 12 7.25 -14.06 2.35
CA THR A 12 7.04 -14.85 3.58
C THR A 12 7.36 -14.16 4.90
N ASP A 13 7.63 -12.84 4.95
CA ASP A 13 7.86 -12.15 6.24
C ASP A 13 7.47 -10.65 6.22
N LEU A 14 6.31 -10.32 5.64
CA LEU A 14 5.75 -8.97 5.76
C LEU A 14 5.13 -8.83 7.16
N LYS A 15 5.88 -8.25 8.09
CA LYS A 15 5.40 -7.96 9.46
C LYS A 15 4.52 -6.72 9.44
N GLU A 16 3.44 -6.73 10.22
CA GLU A 16 2.50 -5.60 10.29
C GLU A 16 3.17 -4.29 10.71
N ASP A 17 4.20 -4.36 11.56
CA ASP A 17 5.01 -3.24 12.04
C ASP A 17 6.09 -2.79 11.04
N GLN A 18 6.26 -3.50 9.91
CA GLN A 18 7.22 -3.11 8.89
C GLN A 18 6.83 -1.75 8.33
N LYS A 19 7.75 -0.79 8.46
CA LYS A 19 7.58 0.54 7.90
C LYS A 19 7.79 0.51 6.38
N VAL A 20 6.89 1.20 5.69
CA VAL A 20 6.91 1.40 4.25
C VAL A 20 7.14 2.90 4.01
N PRO A 21 8.26 3.28 3.36
CA PRO A 21 8.50 4.66 2.98
C PRO A 21 7.57 5.08 1.84
N LEU A 22 7.09 6.33 1.90
CA LEU A 22 6.20 6.87 0.88
C LEU A 22 6.83 6.96 -0.52
N GLU A 23 8.15 7.10 -0.59
CA GLU A 23 8.90 7.11 -1.86
C GLU A 23 8.70 5.79 -2.62
N SER A 24 8.81 4.64 -1.95
CA SER A 24 8.60 3.33 -2.58
C SER A 24 7.17 3.13 -3.07
N LEU A 25 6.18 3.67 -2.35
CA LEU A 25 4.78 3.65 -2.80
C LEU A 25 4.58 4.56 -4.02
N SER A 26 5.23 5.72 -4.03
CA SER A 26 5.20 6.65 -5.16
C SER A 26 5.80 6.02 -6.42
N GLU A 27 6.94 5.36 -6.30
CA GLU A 27 7.59 4.63 -7.40
C GLU A 27 6.73 3.46 -7.91
N LEU A 28 6.10 2.71 -7.00
CA LEU A 28 5.28 1.54 -7.37
C LEU A 28 3.97 1.93 -8.06
N THR A 29 3.33 3.00 -7.58
CA THR A 29 1.99 3.40 -8.04
C THR A 29 2.03 4.47 -9.14
N GLY A 30 3.15 5.18 -9.28
CA GLY A 30 3.28 6.33 -10.16
C GLY A 30 2.56 7.59 -9.65
N PHE A 31 1.97 7.55 -8.46
CA PHE A 31 1.36 8.73 -7.85
C PHE A 31 2.40 9.56 -7.10
N PRO A 32 2.34 10.91 -7.18
CA PRO A 32 3.24 11.75 -6.41
C PRO A 32 2.99 11.59 -4.91
N ILE A 33 4.05 11.68 -4.10
CA ILE A 33 4.01 11.52 -2.63
C ILE A 33 2.94 12.39 -1.98
N GLU A 34 2.82 13.65 -2.43
CA GLU A 34 1.82 14.60 -1.89
C GLU A 34 0.38 14.15 -2.15
N PHE A 35 0.13 13.49 -3.29
CA PHE A 35 -1.17 12.91 -3.59
C PHE A 35 -1.45 11.72 -2.67
N ILE A 36 -0.48 10.82 -2.49
CA ILE A 36 -0.61 9.67 -1.59
C ILE A 36 -0.89 10.14 -0.15
N LYS A 37 -0.17 11.16 0.34
CA LYS A 37 -0.41 11.73 1.67
C LYS A 37 -1.81 12.30 1.80
N LYS A 38 -2.27 13.04 0.78
CA LYS A 38 -3.59 13.66 0.80
C LYS A 38 -4.70 12.61 0.81
N GLU A 39 -4.66 11.65 -0.11
CA GLU A 39 -5.72 10.66 -0.28
C GLU A 39 -5.75 9.65 0.87
N LEU A 40 -4.60 9.31 1.43
CA LEU A 40 -4.52 8.44 2.60
C LEU A 40 -4.60 9.19 3.93
N LEU A 41 -4.76 10.53 3.92
CA LEU A 41 -4.82 11.37 5.12
C LEU A 41 -3.60 11.21 6.05
N LEU A 42 -2.41 11.07 5.46
CA LEU A 42 -1.16 10.81 6.16
C LEU A 42 -0.46 12.12 6.53
N GLY A 43 -0.08 12.25 7.81
CA GLY A 43 0.73 13.36 8.31
C GLY A 43 2.25 13.09 8.32
N GLU A 44 2.66 11.82 8.16
CA GLU A 44 4.04 11.36 8.38
C GLU A 44 4.70 10.87 7.07
N GLN A 45 6.04 10.78 7.08
CA GLN A 45 6.86 10.43 5.90
C GLN A 45 6.92 8.91 5.64
N GLU A 46 6.55 8.11 6.64
CA GLU A 46 6.65 6.65 6.68
C GLU A 46 5.49 6.10 7.52
N LEU A 47 5.07 4.88 7.22
CA LEU A 47 3.87 4.26 7.80
C LEU A 47 4.02 2.74 7.86
N SER A 48 3.46 2.09 8.88
CA SER A 48 3.49 0.63 8.98
C SER A 48 2.59 -0.03 7.92
N LEU A 49 2.83 -1.31 7.62
CA LEU A 49 1.97 -2.07 6.71
C LEU A 49 0.53 -2.19 7.24
N ALA A 50 0.35 -2.30 8.55
CA ALA A 50 -0.99 -2.29 9.15
C ALA A 50 -1.73 -0.98 8.88
N GLU A 51 -1.05 0.15 9.07
CA GLU A 51 -1.61 1.47 8.79
C GLU A 51 -1.90 1.63 7.30
N LEU A 52 -0.95 1.29 6.42
CA LEU A 52 -1.13 1.34 4.96
C LEU A 52 -2.40 0.61 4.53
N ARG A 53 -2.58 -0.61 5.04
CA ARG A 53 -3.74 -1.44 4.73
C ARG A 53 -5.04 -0.78 5.20
N GLY A 54 -5.05 -0.22 6.40
CA GLY A 54 -6.21 0.51 6.93
C GLY A 54 -6.57 1.72 6.08
N HIS A 55 -5.58 2.56 5.77
CA HIS A 55 -5.76 3.76 4.95
C HIS A 55 -6.25 3.42 3.53
N MET A 56 -5.69 2.38 2.91
CA MET A 56 -6.09 1.95 1.56
C MET A 56 -7.50 1.34 1.54
N LEU A 57 -7.86 0.51 2.53
CA LEU A 57 -9.22 -0.03 2.61
C LEU A 57 -10.25 1.08 2.77
N ARG A 58 -9.96 2.09 3.60
CA ARG A 58 -10.80 3.27 3.75
C ARG A 58 -10.94 4.05 2.45
N TYR A 59 -9.82 4.32 1.77
CA TYR A 59 -9.82 5.00 0.48
C TYR A 59 -10.70 4.28 -0.56
N LEU A 60 -10.62 2.95 -0.62
CA LEU A 60 -11.43 2.14 -1.52
C LEU A 60 -12.92 2.16 -1.14
N ASP A 61 -13.25 2.11 0.15
CA ASP A 61 -14.62 2.23 0.64
C ASP A 61 -15.22 3.60 0.26
N GLU A 62 -14.51 4.70 0.56
CA GLU A 62 -14.93 6.06 0.23
C GLU A 62 -15.09 6.26 -1.29
N THR A 63 -14.16 5.72 -2.09
CA THR A 63 -14.20 5.79 -3.56
C THR A 63 -15.35 4.95 -4.14
N SER A 64 -15.57 3.74 -3.65
CA SER A 64 -16.65 2.86 -4.13
C SER A 64 -18.04 3.39 -3.76
N ALA A 65 -18.16 4.01 -2.58
CA ALA A 65 -19.36 4.71 -2.15
C ALA A 65 -19.65 5.96 -3.01
N ALA A 66 -18.62 6.68 -3.46
CA ALA A 66 -18.77 7.81 -4.36
C ALA A 66 -19.32 7.39 -5.74
N ILE A 67 -18.83 6.26 -6.28
CA ILE A 67 -19.30 5.73 -7.58
C ILE A 67 -20.75 5.24 -7.49
N SER A 68 -21.16 4.68 -6.35
CA SER A 68 -22.52 4.15 -6.16
C SER A 68 -23.59 5.22 -5.92
N LYS A 69 -23.21 6.47 -5.62
CA LYS A 69 -24.14 7.60 -5.42
C LYS A 69 -24.49 8.36 -6.70
N GLU A 70 -23.86 8.03 -7.82
CA GLU A 70 -24.10 8.67 -9.13
C GLU A 70 -24.97 7.80 -10.06
N SER A 71 -25.58 6.71 -9.54
CA SER A 71 -26.50 5.81 -10.24
C SER A 71 -27.96 5.99 -9.83
#